data_AF-A0A2S6FRI0-F1
#
_entry.id   AF-A0A2S6FRI0-F1
#
_cell.length_a   1.000
_cell.length_b   1.000
_cell.length_c   1.000
_cell.angle_alpha   90.00
_cell.angle_beta   90.00
_cell.angle_gamma   90.00
#
_symmetry.space_group_name_H-M   'P 1'
#
loop_
_entity.id
_entity.type
_entity.pdbx_description
1 polymer ?
#
loop_
_entity_poly.entity_id
_entity_poly.type
_entity_poly.pdbx_seq_one_letter_code
_entity_poly.pdbx_strand_id
1 'polypeptide(L)'
;MGAPIIKTSGQGTISAIRDVKVESLSTKFAMVMPDDGCCTLAIRIGPNMTAEGNACFLVGDAVRYTMTSGGDGVPPRVHDLEKSGVGSRTT
;
A
#
# COMPACT_ATOMS: atom_id res chain seq x y z
N MET A 1 -4.00 21.05 21.76
CA MET A 1 -4.08 21.36 20.32
C MET A 1 -3.35 20.23 19.61
N GLY A 2 -4.06 19.30 18.95
CA GLY A 2 -3.43 18.16 18.30
C GLY A 2 -2.74 18.60 17.01
N ALA A 3 -1.53 18.11 16.76
CA ALA A 3 -0.83 18.41 15.51
C ALA A 3 -1.66 17.91 14.31
N PRO A 4 -1.75 18.68 13.22
CA PRO A 4 -2.53 18.29 12.05
C PRO A 4 -1.94 17.00 11.44
N ILE A 5 -2.82 16.03 11.20
CA ILE A 5 -2.49 14.82 10.47
C ILE A 5 -2.47 15.18 8.98
N ILE A 6 -1.30 15.12 8.35
CA ILE A 6 -1.15 15.42 6.92
C ILE A 6 -1.29 14.10 6.15
N LYS A 7 -2.23 14.05 5.22
CA LYS A 7 -2.39 12.93 4.28
C LYS A 7 -1.81 13.32 2.92
N THR A 8 -0.89 12.51 2.41
CA THR A 8 -0.25 12.70 1.11
C THR A 8 -0.44 11.44 0.29
N SER A 9 -0.88 11.57 -0.95
CA SER A 9 -0.94 10.43 -1.88
C SER A 9 0.38 10.29 -2.64
N GLY A 10 0.86 9.05 -2.78
CA GLY A 10 2.03 8.69 -3.58
C GLY A 10 1.68 7.67 -4.66
N GLN A 11 2.55 7.54 -5.64
CA GLN A 11 2.48 6.53 -6.69
C GLN A 11 3.76 5.70 -6.69
N GLY A 12 3.65 4.46 -7.14
CA GLY A 12 4.79 3.58 -7.25
C GLY A 12 4.44 2.27 -7.93
N THR A 13 5.43 1.38 -8.00
CA THR A 13 5.28 0.06 -8.60
C THR A 13 5.55 -1.04 -7.58
N ILE A 14 4.72 -2.08 -7.56
CA ILE A 14 4.96 -3.26 -6.70
C ILE A 14 6.21 -4.00 -7.21
N SER A 15 7.25 -4.05 -6.39
CA SER A 15 8.49 -4.79 -6.66
C SER A 15 8.46 -6.22 -6.12
N ALA A 16 7.69 -6.48 -5.07
CA ALA A 16 7.54 -7.80 -4.47
C ALA A 16 6.25 -7.90 -3.65
N ILE A 17 5.74 -9.12 -3.47
CA ILE A 17 4.68 -9.43 -2.52
C ILE A 17 5.20 -10.47 -1.53
N ARG A 18 4.92 -10.28 -0.24
CA ARG A 18 5.39 -11.15 0.85
C ARG A 18 4.26 -11.52 1.78
N ASP A 19 4.10 -12.82 1.99
CA ASP A 19 3.32 -13.37 3.09
C ASP A 19 4.15 -13.28 4.38
N VAL A 20 3.57 -12.66 5.40
CA VAL A 20 4.16 -12.52 6.73
C VAL A 20 3.24 -13.23 7.71
N LYS A 21 3.80 -14.24 8.39
CA LYS A 21 3.09 -15.00 9.42
C LYS A 21 3.70 -14.70 10.78
N VAL A 22 2.87 -14.25 11.71
CA VAL A 22 3.24 -14.02 13.11
C VAL A 22 2.30 -14.87 13.95
N GLU A 23 2.83 -15.96 14.50
CA GLU A 23 2.04 -16.96 15.24
C GLU A 23 0.86 -17.50 14.42
N SER A 24 -0.38 -17.24 14.86
CA SER A 24 -1.62 -17.62 14.19
C SER A 24 -2.10 -16.57 13.17
N LEU A 25 -1.50 -15.39 13.14
CA LEU A 25 -1.87 -14.30 12.24
C LEU A 25 -1.08 -14.39 10.93
N SER A 26 -1.80 -14.36 9.80
CA SER A 26 -1.21 -14.27 8.46
C SER A 26 -1.62 -12.94 7.83
N THR A 27 -0.67 -12.24 7.22
CA THR A 27 -0.93 -11.00 6.48
C THR A 27 -0.03 -10.92 5.25
N LYS A 28 -0.49 -10.21 4.21
CA LYS A 28 0.31 -9.95 3.02
C LYS A 28 0.77 -8.50 2.98
N PHE A 29 1.98 -8.28 2.50
CA PHE A 29 2.54 -6.97 2.23
C PHE A 29 2.96 -6.86 0.76
N ALA A 30 2.66 -5.72 0.14
CA ALA A 30 3.24 -5.28 -1.11
C ALA A 30 4.45 -4.40 -0.81
N MET A 31 5.58 -4.72 -1.44
CA MET A 31 6.77 -3.89 -1.43
C MET A 31 6.68 -2.94 -2.62
N VAL A 32 6.43 -1.66 -2.37
CA VAL A 32 6.24 -0.63 -3.39
C VAL A 32 7.51 0.19 -3.54
N MET A 33 7.99 0.34 -4.77
CA MET A 33 9.01 1.31 -5.13
C MET A 33 8.32 2.61 -5.53
N PRO A 34 8.46 3.68 -4.74
CA PRO A 34 7.90 4.98 -5.08
C PRO A 34 8.50 5.54 -6.38
N ASP A 35 7.69 6.23 -7.19
CA ASP A 35 8.14 6.86 -8.43
C ASP A 35 9.06 8.08 -8.17
N ASP A 36 8.97 8.68 -6.97
CA ASP A 36 9.83 9.78 -6.54
C ASP A 36 11.25 9.32 -6.15
N GLY A 37 11.55 8.03 -6.26
CA GLY A 37 12.87 7.45 -5.98
C GLY A 37 13.20 7.30 -4.49
N CYS A 38 12.22 7.44 -3.60
CA CYS A 38 12.39 7.18 -2.16
C CYS A 38 12.65 5.69 -1.83
N CYS A 39 12.91 5.42 -0.55
CA CYS A 39 13.01 4.06 -0.01
C CYS A 39 11.75 3.22 -0.29
N THR A 40 11.95 1.92 -0.50
CA THR A 40 10.86 0.94 -0.67
C THR A 40 9.91 0.95 0.51
N LEU A 41 8.61 1.00 0.22
CA LEU A 41 7.55 0.99 1.23
C LEU A 41 6.94 -0.40 1.36
N ALA A 42 6.81 -0.90 2.58
CA ALA A 42 6.05 -2.12 2.87
C ALA A 42 4.61 -1.75 3.24
N ILE A 43 3.67 -2.03 2.35
CA ILE A 43 2.25 -1.66 2.51
C ILE A 43 1.42 -2.92 2.71
N ARG A 44 0.68 -2.97 3.82
CA ARG A 44 -0.21 -4.10 4.10
C ARG A 44 -1.30 -4.15 3.05
N ILE A 45 -1.47 -5.30 2.41
CA ILE A 45 -2.61 -5.54 1.52
C ILE A 45 -3.81 -5.81 2.44
N GLY A 46 -4.74 -4.84 2.47
CA GLY A 46 -5.99 -4.97 3.23
C GLY A 46 -6.89 -6.08 2.71
N PRO A 47 -8.02 -6.38 3.39
CA PRO A 47 -8.95 -7.45 3.03
C PRO A 47 -9.71 -7.26 1.71
N ASN A 48 -9.18 -6.49 0.75
CA ASN A 48 -9.63 -6.44 -0.65
C ASN A 48 -9.24 -7.73 -1.40
N MET A 49 -9.58 -8.86 -0.77
CA MET A 49 -9.43 -10.20 -1.30
C MET A 49 -10.56 -10.43 -2.29
N THR A 50 -10.22 -10.99 -3.44
CA THR A 50 -11.18 -11.72 -4.27
C THR A 50 -11.85 -12.82 -3.41
N ALA A 51 -12.99 -13.36 -3.85
CA ALA A 51 -13.65 -14.46 -3.14
C ALA A 51 -12.70 -15.66 -2.87
N GLU A 52 -11.63 -15.78 -3.67
CA GLU A 52 -10.58 -16.78 -3.54
C GLU A 52 -9.42 -16.39 -2.60
N GLY A 53 -9.45 -15.23 -1.93
CA GLY A 53 -8.40 -14.81 -1.00
C GLY A 53 -7.10 -14.33 -1.67
N ASN A 54 -7.06 -14.29 -3.01
CA ASN A 54 -5.88 -13.80 -3.72
C ASN A 54 -5.95 -12.29 -3.84
N ALA A 55 -4.91 -11.63 -3.35
CA ALA A 55 -4.72 -10.20 -3.53
C ALA A 55 -4.77 -9.88 -5.02
N CYS A 56 -5.63 -8.94 -5.43
CA CYS A 56 -5.72 -8.49 -6.83
C CYS A 56 -4.42 -7.85 -7.36
N PHE A 57 -3.39 -7.75 -6.51
CA PHE A 57 -2.11 -7.11 -6.77
C PHE A 57 -1.07 -8.14 -7.24
N LEU A 58 -0.29 -7.75 -8.24
CA LEU A 58 0.81 -8.50 -8.80
C LEU A 58 2.08 -7.63 -8.78
N VAL A 59 3.23 -8.30 -8.81
CA VAL A 59 4.51 -7.62 -9.04
C VAL A 59 4.46 -6.96 -10.41
N GLY A 60 4.86 -5.69 -10.48
CA GLY A 60 4.78 -4.85 -11.68
C GLY A 60 3.50 -4.01 -11.77
N ASP A 61 2.50 -4.22 -10.90
CA ASP A 61 1.34 -3.32 -10.86
C ASP A 61 1.78 -1.91 -10.44
N ALA A 62 1.36 -0.92 -11.23
CA ALA A 62 1.37 0.47 -10.84
C ALA A 62 0.26 0.69 -9.79
N VAL A 63 0.61 1.35 -8.70
CA VAL A 63 -0.26 1.53 -7.54
C VAL A 63 -0.22 2.95 -7.02
N ARG A 64 -1.33 3.37 -6.44
CA ARG A 64 -1.45 4.58 -5.63
C ARG A 64 -1.56 4.17 -4.16
N TYR A 65 -0.93 4.93 -3.28
CA TYR A 65 -1.00 4.73 -1.83
C TYR A 65 -1.20 6.05 -1.11
N THR A 66 -1.70 5.99 0.12
CA THR A 66 -1.83 7.18 0.99
C THR A 66 -0.88 7.06 2.16
N MET A 67 -0.05 8.07 2.33
CA MET A 67 0.86 8.22 3.46
C MET A 67 0.29 9.26 4.41
N THR A 68 0.33 8.94 5.69
CA THR A 68 -0.14 9.82 6.76
C THR A 68 1.05 10.17 7.62
N SER A 69 1.46 11.44 7.59
CA SER A 69 2.47 12.00 8.48
C SER A 69 1.78 12.36 9.79
N GLY A 70 2.24 11.79 10.90
CA GLY A 70 1.80 12.27 12.21
C GLY A 70 2.53 13.57 12.59
N GLY A 71 2.13 14.17 13.71
CA GLY A 71 2.87 15.29 14.30
C GLY A 71 4.29 14.90 14.73
N ASP A 72 5.07 15.89 15.18
CA ASP A 72 6.48 15.72 15.54
C ASP A 72 6.75 14.46 16.38
N GLY A 73 7.62 13.59 15.85
CA GLY A 73 8.02 12.33 16.50
C GLY A 73 7.18 11.10 16.18
N VAL A 74 6.08 11.21 15.43
CA VAL A 74 5.26 10.05 15.02
C VAL A 74 5.73 9.53 13.66
N PRO A 75 6.15 8.25 13.55
CA PRO A 75 6.53 7.66 12.27
C PRO A 75 5.38 7.73 11.25
N PRO A 76 5.67 8.07 9.99
CA PRO A 76 4.63 8.10 8.98
C PRO A 76 4.06 6.70 8.76
N ARG A 77 2.76 6.64 8.52
CA ARG A 77 2.05 5.39 8.25
C ARG A 77 1.55 5.36 6.82
N VAL A 78 1.69 4.22 6.17
CA VAL A 78 1.17 4.02 4.82
C VAL A 78 -0.09 3.16 4.89
N HIS A 79 -1.14 3.63 4.25
CA HIS A 79 -2.46 3.01 4.20
C HIS A 79 -2.99 3.02 2.77
N ASP A 80 -3.98 2.17 2.49
CA ASP A 80 -4.81 2.18 1.28
C ASP A 80 -4.04 2.03 -0.04
N LEU A 81 -3.67 0.78 -0.36
CA LEU A 81 -3.09 0.42 -1.65
C LEU A 81 -4.17 0.22 -2.72
N GLU A 82 -4.06 0.92 -3.84
CA GLU A 82 -5.00 0.87 -4.97
C GLU A 82 -4.25 0.70 -6.29
N LYS A 83 -4.81 -0.01 -7.29
CA LYS A 83 -4.19 -0.04 -8.63
C LYS A 83 -4.34 1.32 -9.32
N SER A 84 -3.24 1.83 -9.86
CA SER A 84 -3.22 3.03 -10.69
C SER A 84 -3.59 2.62 -12.12
N GLY A 85 -4.77 3.03 -12.60
CA GLY A 85 -5.09 2.91 -14.03
C GLY A 85 -6.01 1.76 -14.50
N VAL A 86 -6.76 1.09 -13.62
CA VAL A 86 -8.01 0.45 -14.10
C VAL A 86 -9.05 1.55 -14.26
N GLY A 87 -9.01 2.24 -15.39
CA GLY A 87 -10.23 2.80 -15.92
C GLY A 87 -11.24 1.66 -15.99
N SER A 88 -12.43 1.87 -15.44
CA SER A 88 -13.58 1.02 -15.67
C SER A 88 -13.75 0.82 -17.18
N ARG A 89 -13.14 -0.21 -17.74
CA ARG A 89 -13.41 -0.61 -19.13
C ARG A 89 -14.68 -1.43 -19.08
N THR A 90 -15.77 -0.72 -18.84
CA THR A 90 -17.13 -1.20 -19.07
C THR A 90 -17.27 -1.27 -20.58
N THR A 91 -17.09 -2.46 -21.15
CA THR A 91 -17.70 -2.83 -22.44
C THR A 91 -19.14 -3.25 -22.20
#